data_AF-A0A0M2P8C9-F1
#
_entry.id   AF-A0A0M2P8C9-F1
#
_cell.length_a   1.000
_cell.length_b   1.000
_cell.length_c   1.000
_cell.angle_alpha   90.00
_cell.angle_beta   90.00
_cell.angle_gamma   90.00
#
_symmetry.space_group_name_H-M   'P 1'
#
loop_
_entity.id
_entity.type
_entity.pdbx_description
1 polymer ?
#
loop_
_entity_poly.entity_id
_entity_poly.type
_entity_poly.pdbx_seq_one_letter_code
_entity_poly.pdbx_strand_id
1 'polypeptide(L)'
;MIDADSLQAVNYIDNKSMLEIFDQFQVPDNITIKKEEAYEKVKGLLELKPYYVYDFKRKQYVLCGKLDCQYGVDASNGEVIVLTDL
;
A
#
# COMPACT_ATOMS: atom_id res chain seq x y z
N MET A 1 5.96 13.01 19.72
CA MET A 1 5.09 13.01 20.91
C MET A 1 4.80 14.47 21.26
N ILE A 2 3.52 14.83 21.37
CA ILE A 2 3.09 16.21 21.67
C ILE A 2 2.63 16.24 23.13
N ASP A 3 3.10 17.23 23.87
CA ASP A 3 2.68 17.49 25.24
C ASP A 3 1.23 17.98 25.25
N ALA A 4 0.38 17.37 26.08
CA ALA A 4 -1.05 17.63 26.05
C ALA A 4 -1.44 18.99 26.68
N ASP A 5 -0.62 19.52 27.58
CA ASP A 5 -0.92 20.74 28.33
C ASP A 5 -0.41 21.99 27.62
N SER A 6 0.83 21.95 27.14
CA SER A 6 1.45 23.07 26.41
C SER A 6 1.21 23.03 24.91
N LEU A 7 0.71 21.90 24.39
CA LEU A 7 0.53 21.62 22.95
C LEU A 7 1.83 21.76 22.14
N GLN A 8 2.98 21.64 22.80
CA GLN A 8 4.30 21.70 22.17
C GLN A 8 4.82 20.29 21.88
N ALA A 9 5.62 20.15 20.82
CA ALA A 9 6.30 18.88 20.59
C ALA A 9 7.45 18.71 21.60
N VAL A 10 7.47 17.56 22.26
CA VAL A 10 8.47 17.22 23.29
C VAL A 10 9.77 16.72 22.67
N ASN A 11 9.71 16.23 21.43
CA ASN A 11 10.87 15.71 20.71
C ASN A 11 10.74 16.00 19.21
N TYR A 12 11.83 16.47 18.62
CA TYR A 12 12.03 16.65 17.19
C TYR A 12 13.21 15.81 16.76
N ILE A 13 13.01 14.95 15.76
CA ILE A 13 14.07 14.18 15.13
C ILE A 13 14.20 14.71 13.71
N ASP A 14 15.39 15.16 13.35
CA ASP A 14 15.71 15.46 11.95
C ASP A 14 15.63 14.14 11.15
N ASN A 15 14.68 14.09 10.22
CA ASN A 15 14.40 12.92 9.40
C ASN A 15 15.04 13.01 8.01
N LYS A 16 15.87 14.02 7.75
CA LYS A 16 16.49 14.22 6.44
C LYS A 16 17.23 12.98 5.94
N SER A 17 18.02 12.33 6.79
CA SER A 17 18.73 11.09 6.44
C SER A 17 17.79 9.91 6.12
N MET A 18 16.58 9.89 6.67
CA MET A 18 15.57 8.89 6.30
C MET A 18 14.92 9.23 4.96
N LEU A 19 14.77 10.52 4.64
CA LEU A 19 14.19 10.98 3.39
C LEU A 19 15.16 10.80 2.21
N GLU A 20 16.47 10.91 2.43
CA GLU A 20 17.51 10.70 1.41
C GLU A 20 17.50 9.26 0.81
N ILE A 21 16.90 8.29 1.50
CA ILE A 21 16.67 6.93 0.95
C ILE A 21 15.77 7.01 -0.29
N PHE A 22 14.83 7.97 -0.33
CA PHE A 22 13.91 8.12 -1.45
C PHE A 22 14.53 8.81 -2.68
N ASP A 23 15.67 9.48 -2.52
CA ASP A 23 16.38 10.12 -3.64
C ASP A 23 16.95 9.09 -4.63
N GLN A 24 17.01 7.81 -4.23
CA GLN A 24 17.44 6.69 -5.07
C GLN A 24 16.34 6.18 -6.00
N PHE A 25 15.07 6.54 -5.77
CA PHE A 25 13.97 6.11 -6.65
C PHE A 25 14.09 6.82 -8.00
N GLN A 26 14.02 6.03 -9.07
CA GLN A 26 14.04 6.58 -10.42
C GLN A 26 12.69 7.20 -10.77
N VAL A 27 12.74 8.21 -11.64
CA VAL A 27 11.54 8.75 -12.27
C VAL A 27 10.86 7.62 -13.04
N PRO A 28 9.53 7.45 -12.92
CA PRO A 28 8.84 6.39 -13.64
C PRO A 28 9.04 6.54 -15.15
N ASP A 29 9.24 5.40 -15.81
CA ASP A 29 9.24 5.33 -17.27
C ASP A 29 7.90 5.80 -17.85
N ASN A 30 7.89 6.15 -19.15
CA ASN A 30 6.66 6.57 -19.82
C ASN A 30 5.56 5.51 -19.67
N ILE A 31 4.36 5.93 -19.29
CA ILE A 31 3.20 5.06 -19.19
C ILE A 31 2.79 4.62 -20.60
N THR A 32 2.82 3.31 -20.85
CA THR A 32 2.52 2.73 -22.16
C THR A 32 1.14 2.07 -22.21
N ILE A 33 0.55 1.73 -21.06
CA ILE A 33 -0.71 1.00 -20.95
C ILE A 33 -1.85 1.86 -20.39
N LYS A 34 -3.09 1.46 -20.71
CA LYS A 34 -4.30 2.05 -20.12
C LYS A 34 -4.68 1.35 -18.83
N LYS A 35 -5.38 2.07 -17.95
CA LYS A 35 -5.87 1.55 -16.66
C LYS A 35 -6.78 0.33 -16.83
N GLU A 36 -7.65 0.34 -17.84
CA GLU A 36 -8.59 -0.75 -18.12
C GLU A 36 -7.87 -2.03 -18.52
N GLU A 37 -6.79 -1.90 -19.30
CA GLU A 37 -5.94 -3.03 -19.71
C GLU A 37 -5.21 -3.62 -18.51
N ALA A 38 -4.64 -2.78 -17.65
CA ALA A 38 -4.02 -3.22 -16.41
C ALA A 38 -5.01 -3.94 -15.49
N TYR A 39 -6.24 -3.43 -15.38
CA TYR A 39 -7.28 -4.05 -14.57
C TYR A 39 -7.64 -5.45 -15.07
N GLU A 40 -7.87 -5.64 -16.37
CA GLU A 40 -8.22 -6.96 -16.91
C GLU A 40 -7.09 -7.99 -16.70
N LYS A 41 -5.81 -7.56 -16.68
CA LYS A 41 -4.67 -8.42 -16.35
C LYS A 41 -4.67 -8.88 -14.88
N VAL A 42 -5.04 -8.01 -13.94
CA VAL A 42 -4.99 -8.31 -12.48
C VAL A 42 -6.28 -8.94 -11.96
N LYS A 43 -7.40 -8.72 -12.62
CA LYS A 43 -8.72 -9.18 -12.19
C LYS A 43 -8.80 -10.67 -11.88
N GLY A 44 -8.09 -11.51 -12.65
CA GLY A 44 -8.02 -12.96 -12.43
C GLY A 44 -7.11 -13.39 -11.27
N LEU A 45 -6.31 -12.47 -10.72
CA LEU A 45 -5.35 -12.68 -9.64
C LEU A 45 -5.86 -12.13 -8.30
N LEU A 46 -7.09 -11.61 -8.27
CA LEU A 46 -7.76 -11.19 -7.04
C LEU A 46 -8.06 -12.41 -6.18
N GLU A 47 -7.61 -12.40 -4.93
CA GLU A 47 -7.82 -13.46 -3.97
C GLU A 47 -8.86 -13.05 -2.92
N LEU A 48 -9.81 -13.94 -2.64
CA LEU A 48 -10.76 -13.79 -1.54
C LEU A 48 -10.43 -14.81 -0.45
N LYS A 49 -9.97 -14.32 0.71
CA LYS A 49 -9.57 -15.18 1.85
C LYS A 49 -10.45 -14.89 3.07
N PRO A 50 -10.85 -15.91 3.85
CA PRO A 50 -11.50 -15.68 5.14
C PRO A 50 -10.54 -14.95 6.09
N TYR A 51 -11.01 -13.90 6.75
CA TYR A 51 -10.22 -13.08 7.68
C TYR A 51 -11.09 -12.57 8.83
N TYR A 52 -10.57 -12.64 10.05
CA TYR A 52 -11.28 -12.12 11.22
C TYR A 52 -10.99 -10.63 11.40
N VAL A 53 -12.04 -9.82 11.40
CA VAL A 53 -11.96 -8.38 11.65
C VAL A 53 -12.64 -8.06 12.97
N TYR A 54 -12.00 -7.22 13.79
CA TYR A 54 -12.61 -6.76 15.04
C TYR A 54 -13.71 -5.74 14.77
N ASP A 55 -14.95 -6.06 15.15
CA ASP A 55 -16.09 -5.15 15.03
C ASP A 55 -16.27 -4.39 16.36
N PHE A 56 -15.97 -3.09 16.35
CA PHE A 56 -16.10 -2.23 17.53
C PHE A 56 -17.53 -2.11 18.08
N LYS A 57 -18.56 -2.24 17.23
CA LYS A 57 -19.97 -2.18 17.66
C LYS A 57 -20.35 -3.46 18.38
N ARG A 58 -19.90 -4.61 17.88
CA ARG A 58 -20.20 -5.94 18.44
C ARG A 58 -19.20 -6.37 19.53
N LYS A 59 -18.09 -5.66 19.68
CA LYS A 59 -16.97 -5.94 20.60
C LYS A 59 -16.41 -7.36 20.45
N GLN A 60 -16.43 -7.91 19.23
CA GLN A 60 -15.96 -9.26 18.93
C GLN A 60 -15.36 -9.36 17.53
N TYR A 61 -14.57 -10.40 17.29
CA TYR A 61 -14.07 -10.73 15.97
C TYR A 61 -15.15 -11.39 15.12
N VAL A 62 -15.33 -10.89 13.90
CA VAL A 62 -16.30 -11.40 12.92
C VAL A 62 -15.54 -11.93 11.72
N LEU A 63 -15.96 -13.10 11.24
CA LEU A 63 -15.42 -13.69 10.02
C LEU A 63 -15.92 -12.91 8.80
N CYS A 64 -14.99 -12.33 8.04
CA CYS A 64 -15.25 -11.59 6.81
C CYS A 64 -14.42 -12.15 5.65
N GLY A 65 -14.75 -11.77 4.42
CA GLY A 65 -13.89 -12.00 3.27
C GLY A 65 -12.92 -10.83 3.10
N LYS A 66 -11.61 -11.10 3.14
CA LYS A 66 -10.58 -10.16 2.71
C LYS A 66 -10.35 -10.34 1.22
N LEU A 67 -10.72 -9.33 0.44
CA LEU A 67 -10.35 -9.22 -0.97
C LEU A 67 -8.96 -8.59 -1.04
N ASP A 68 -8.00 -9.29 -1.62
CA ASP A 68 -6.60 -8.88 -1.70
C ASP A 68 -6.00 -9.24 -3.06
N CYS A 69 -4.87 -8.64 -3.42
CA CYS A 69 -4.09 -9.04 -4.59
C CYS A 69 -2.61 -8.78 -4.34
N GLN A 70 -1.79 -9.81 -4.53
CA GLN A 70 -0.33 -9.71 -4.36
C GLN A 70 0.40 -9.27 -5.64
N TYR A 71 -0.36 -8.94 -6.70
CA TYR A 71 0.18 -8.64 -8.01
C TYR A 71 -0.18 -7.21 -8.43
N GLY A 72 0.76 -6.56 -9.10
CA GLY A 72 0.58 -5.28 -9.80
C GLY A 72 0.85 -5.42 -11.29
N VAL A 73 0.55 -4.38 -12.06
CA VAL A 73 0.99 -4.27 -13.46
C VAL A 73 1.95 -3.11 -13.56
N ASP A 74 3.12 -3.36 -14.12
CA ASP A 74 4.08 -2.34 -14.49
C ASP A 74 3.47 -1.45 -15.59
N ALA A 75 3.42 -0.14 -15.33
CA ALA A 75 2.75 0.82 -16.21
C ALA A 75 3.51 1.10 -17.51
N SER A 76 4.77 0.72 -17.59
CA SER A 76 5.72 1.06 -18.65
C SER A 76 5.92 -0.10 -19.63
N ASN A 77 5.79 -1.35 -19.21
CA ASN A 77 5.84 -2.53 -20.09
C ASN A 77 4.56 -3.40 -20.08
N GLY A 78 3.66 -3.21 -19.11
CA GLY A 78 2.43 -3.99 -19.00
C GLY A 78 2.59 -5.39 -18.43
N GLU A 79 3.73 -5.71 -17.81
CA GLU A 79 4.01 -6.99 -17.16
C GLU A 79 3.34 -7.06 -15.79
N VAL A 80 2.93 -8.28 -15.41
CA VAL A 80 2.37 -8.55 -14.07
C VAL A 80 3.52 -8.87 -13.13
N ILE A 81 3.63 -8.12 -12.04
CA ILE A 81 4.72 -8.19 -11.06
C ILE A 81 4.20 -8.55 -9.68
N VAL A 82 4.99 -9.27 -8.89
CA VAL A 82 4.67 -9.56 -7.48
C VAL A 82 5.05 -8.35 -6.65
N LEU A 83 4.11 -7.82 -5.87
CA LEU A 83 4.32 -6.60 -5.08
C LEU A 83 5.30 -6.77 -3.92
N THR A 84 5.60 -8.00 -3.51
CA THR A 84 6.58 -8.28 -2.45
C THR A 84 8.03 -8.20 -2.91
N ASP A 85 8.25 -8.22 -4.23
CA ASP A 85 9.58 -8.28 -4.83
C ASP A 85 10.05 -6.90 -5.34
N LEU A 86 9.26 -5.84 -5.08
CA LEU A 86 9.59 -4.43 -5.29
C LEU A 86 10.22 -3.81 -4.04
#